data_AF-A0A519RLT3-F1
#
_entry.id   AF-A0A519RLT3-F1
#
_cell.length_a   1.000
_cell.length_b   1.000
_cell.length_c   1.000
_cell.angle_alpha   90.00
_cell.angle_beta   90.00
_cell.angle_gamma   90.00
#
_symmetry.space_group_name_H-M   'P 1'
#
loop_
_entity.id
_entity.type
_entity.pdbx_description
1 polymer ?
#
loop_
_entity_poly.entity_id
_entity_poly.type
_entity_poly.pdbx_seq_one_letter_code
_entity_poly.pdbx_strand_id
1 'polypeptide(L)'
;MRISHLWLTISWLTLLLGTKAAAALPHAPAGPIGTFTVAQDNSGDFRTVQEAINAVPDLRKKVTTIFIKKGTYKEKLVLAGSKTMVHLVGEDRDQTILTYDDYNQKKNRFGEEVGTSGSSSIY
;
A
#
# COMPACT_ATOMS: atom_id res chain seq x y z
N MET A 1 -35.77 66.57 -9.85
CA MET A 1 -34.92 66.54 -11.06
C MET A 1 -33.49 66.85 -10.66
N ARG A 2 -32.64 65.82 -10.53
CA ARG A 2 -31.16 65.88 -10.63
C ARG A 2 -30.66 64.44 -10.76
N ILE A 3 -30.03 64.19 -11.91
CA ILE A 3 -29.45 62.94 -12.41
C ILE A 3 -27.95 63.00 -12.14
N SER A 4 -27.35 61.91 -11.67
CA SER A 4 -25.96 61.50 -11.97
C SER A 4 -25.57 60.27 -11.12
N HIS A 5 -25.33 59.10 -11.75
CA HIS A 5 -23.99 58.52 -12.03
C HIS A 5 -23.44 57.73 -10.83
N LEU A 6 -22.76 56.58 -10.91
CA LEU A 6 -22.45 55.52 -11.88
C LEU A 6 -21.48 54.61 -11.07
N TRP A 7 -21.63 53.28 -11.14
CA TRP A 7 -20.56 52.25 -11.09
C TRP A 7 -19.94 51.88 -9.73
N LEU A 8 -19.96 50.59 -9.38
CA LEU A 8 -18.76 49.73 -9.35
C LEU A 8 -19.08 48.33 -8.82
N THR A 9 -18.68 47.35 -9.61
CA THR A 9 -18.69 45.90 -9.36
C THR A 9 -17.74 45.53 -8.22
N ILE A 10 -18.17 44.71 -7.27
CA ILE A 10 -17.23 43.95 -6.44
C ILE A 10 -17.69 42.50 -6.38
N SER A 11 -17.14 41.72 -7.32
CA SER A 11 -17.09 40.27 -7.29
C SER A 11 -16.23 39.84 -6.10
N TRP A 12 -16.84 39.19 -5.11
CA TRP A 12 -16.08 38.52 -4.05
C TRP A 12 -15.69 37.14 -4.55
N LEU A 13 -14.47 37.06 -5.07
CA LEU A 13 -13.74 35.85 -5.39
C LEU A 13 -13.69 34.93 -4.15
N THR A 14 -14.45 33.84 -4.16
CA THR A 14 -14.31 32.77 -3.17
C THR A 14 -12.96 32.10 -3.32
N LEU A 15 -12.06 32.41 -2.39
CA LEU A 15 -10.77 31.75 -2.19
C LEU A 15 -11.01 30.28 -1.83
N LEU A 16 -10.85 29.36 -2.78
CA LEU A 16 -10.65 27.95 -2.46
C LEU A 16 -9.29 27.82 -1.79
N LEU A 17 -9.28 27.56 -0.48
CA LEU A 17 -8.12 26.99 0.20
C LEU A 17 -7.85 25.62 -0.42
N GLY A 18 -6.94 25.58 -1.39
CA GLY A 18 -6.35 24.33 -1.83
C GLY A 18 -5.61 23.70 -0.65
N THR A 19 -6.16 22.64 -0.08
CA THR A 19 -5.43 21.77 0.83
C THR A 19 -4.25 21.22 0.05
N LYS A 20 -3.05 21.71 0.34
CA LYS A 20 -1.83 21.02 -0.10
C LYS A 20 -1.88 19.60 0.48
N ALA A 21 -2.04 18.60 -0.37
CA ALA A 21 -1.66 17.25 -0.02
C ALA A 21 -0.18 17.31 0.37
N ALA A 22 0.12 17.02 1.63
CA ALA A 22 1.48 16.83 2.08
C ALA A 22 2.02 15.64 1.27
N ALA A 23 2.90 15.92 0.32
CA ALA A 23 3.69 14.87 -0.32
C ALA A 23 4.43 14.14 0.80
N ALA A 24 4.07 12.88 1.04
CA ALA A 24 4.75 12.03 1.99
C ALA A 24 6.25 12.04 1.64
N LEU A 25 7.07 12.55 2.55
CA LEU A 25 8.51 12.40 2.46
C LEU A 25 8.82 10.91 2.31
N PRO A 26 9.89 10.53 1.58
CA PRO A 26 10.38 9.16 1.63
C PRO A 26 10.65 8.83 3.10
N HIS A 27 9.81 7.97 3.69
CA HIS A 27 10.01 7.48 5.05
C HIS A 27 11.34 6.72 5.02
N ALA A 28 12.33 7.25 5.73
CA ALA A 28 13.57 6.52 5.95
C ALA A 28 13.22 5.23 6.71
N PRO A 29 13.78 4.07 6.34
CA PRO A 29 13.45 2.82 6.99
C PRO A 29 13.75 2.94 8.48
N ALA A 30 12.72 2.87 9.32
CA ALA A 30 12.85 3.04 10.76
C ALA A 30 13.44 1.80 11.46
N GLY A 31 13.60 0.69 10.72
CA GLY A 31 14.13 -0.57 11.21
C GLY A 31 15.63 -0.80 10.93
N PRO A 32 16.18 -1.93 11.40
CA PRO A 32 17.54 -2.34 11.06
C PRO A 32 17.79 -2.33 9.55
N ILE A 33 19.00 -2.02 9.12
CA ILE A 33 19.37 -1.98 7.69
C ILE A 33 18.96 -3.30 7.00
N GLY A 34 18.14 -3.20 5.96
CA GLY A 34 17.60 -4.37 5.25
C GLY A 34 16.29 -4.92 5.83
N THR A 35 15.63 -4.17 6.71
CA THR A 35 14.29 -4.50 7.22
C THR A 35 13.26 -3.51 6.72
N PHE A 36 12.12 -4.02 6.27
CA PHE A 36 10.91 -3.26 5.97
C PHE A 36 9.84 -3.60 6.99
N THR A 37 9.23 -2.59 7.60
CA THR A 37 8.15 -2.74 8.58
C THR A 37 6.81 -2.50 7.91
N VAL A 38 5.87 -3.43 8.07
CA VAL A 38 4.51 -3.34 7.53
C VAL A 38 3.52 -3.14 8.67
N ALA A 39 2.73 -2.05 8.62
CA ALA A 39 1.74 -1.72 9.62
C ALA A 39 0.53 -0.97 9.03
N GLN A 40 -0.69 -1.48 9.25
CA GLN A 40 -1.91 -0.89 8.69
C GLN A 40 -2.24 0.50 9.28
N ASP A 41 -1.71 0.82 10.46
CA ASP A 41 -1.89 2.07 11.20
C ASP A 41 -0.95 3.21 10.75
N ASN A 42 -0.11 2.99 9.72
CA ASN A 42 0.97 3.88 9.26
C ASN A 42 2.15 4.02 10.24
N SER A 43 2.28 3.15 11.25
CA SER A 43 3.46 3.16 12.12
C SER A 43 4.68 2.45 11.52
N GLY A 44 4.54 1.89 10.31
CA GLY A 44 5.60 1.19 9.57
C GLY A 44 5.98 1.90 8.27
N ASP A 45 6.91 1.30 7.54
CA ASP A 45 7.39 1.79 6.24
C ASP A 45 6.32 1.59 5.14
N PHE A 46 5.50 0.54 5.26
CA PHE A 46 4.43 0.20 4.32
C PHE A 46 3.12 -0.12 5.05
N ARG A 47 1.98 0.10 4.38
CA ARG A 47 0.66 -0.28 4.91
C ARG A 47 0.27 -1.71 4.56
N THR A 48 0.79 -2.21 3.45
CA THR A 48 0.44 -3.51 2.87
C THR A 48 1.68 -4.39 2.71
N VAL A 49 1.48 -5.71 2.69
CA VAL A 49 2.59 -6.65 2.54
C VAL A 49 3.09 -6.68 1.09
N GLN A 50 2.19 -6.53 0.11
CA GLN A 50 2.59 -6.52 -1.30
C GLN A 50 3.48 -5.30 -1.65
N GLU A 51 3.21 -4.12 -1.08
CA GLU A 51 4.09 -2.95 -1.27
C GLU A 51 5.51 -3.21 -0.76
N ALA A 52 5.64 -3.86 0.41
CA ALA A 52 6.95 -4.22 0.95
C ALA A 52 7.69 -5.24 0.09
N ILE A 53 6.99 -6.24 -0.46
CA ILE A 53 7.56 -7.21 -1.42
C ILE A 53 8.06 -6.49 -2.68
N ASN A 54 7.26 -5.57 -3.22
CA ASN A 54 7.61 -4.81 -4.42
C ASN A 54 8.84 -3.93 -4.22
N ALA A 55 9.03 -3.40 -3.01
CA ALA A 55 10.17 -2.58 -2.64
C ALA A 55 11.49 -3.36 -2.50
N VAL A 56 11.46 -4.70 -2.44
CA VAL A 56 12.68 -5.52 -2.41
C VAL A 56 13.40 -5.40 -3.75
N PRO A 57 14.70 -5.05 -3.79
CA PRO A 57 15.48 -5.04 -5.03
C PRO A 57 15.58 -6.43 -5.66
N ASP A 58 15.53 -6.50 -6.99
CA ASP A 58 15.69 -7.77 -7.71
C ASP A 58 17.11 -8.35 -7.55
N LEU A 59 17.20 -9.68 -7.52
CA LEU A 59 18.44 -10.47 -7.48
C LEU A 59 19.38 -10.06 -6.35
N ARG A 60 18.82 -9.57 -5.25
CA ARG A 60 19.56 -9.12 -4.08
C ARG A 60 20.28 -10.30 -3.43
N LYS A 61 21.59 -10.13 -3.22
CA LYS A 61 22.47 -11.14 -2.58
C LYS A 61 22.48 -11.09 -1.05
N LYS A 62 21.69 -10.20 -0.45
CA LYS A 62 21.57 -10.00 0.99
C LYS A 62 20.11 -10.15 1.40
N VAL A 63 19.89 -10.74 2.57
CA VAL A 63 18.54 -10.90 3.12
C VAL A 63 17.83 -9.56 3.23
N THR A 64 16.55 -9.55 2.86
CA THR A 64 15.61 -8.48 3.19
C THR A 64 14.51 -9.06 4.07
N THR A 65 14.36 -8.52 5.27
CA THR A 65 13.32 -8.94 6.20
C THR A 65 12.12 -8.03 6.05
N ILE A 66 10.95 -8.59 5.79
CA ILE A 66 9.67 -7.89 5.85
C ILE A 66 9.05 -8.28 7.20
N PHE A 67 9.11 -7.36 8.15
CA PHE A 67 8.52 -7.50 9.47
C PHE A 67 7.07 -6.99 9.44
N ILE A 68 6.12 -7.84 9.79
CA ILE A 68 4.69 -7.59 9.63
C ILE A 68 4.06 -7.47 11.02
N LYS A 69 3.57 -6.28 11.36
CA LYS A 69 2.91 -6.05 12.64
C LYS A 69 1.61 -6.86 12.77
N LYS A 70 1.09 -6.92 13.98
CA LYS A 70 -0.22 -7.54 14.26
C LYS A 70 -1.31 -6.92 13.40
N GLY A 71 -2.19 -7.75 12.85
CA GLY A 71 -3.25 -7.33 11.95
C GLY A 71 -3.72 -8.45 11.04
N THR A 72 -4.85 -8.21 10.38
CA THR A 72 -5.35 -9.08 9.31
C THR A 72 -5.14 -8.40 7.97
N TYR A 73 -4.28 -8.99 7.15
CA TYR A 73 -3.89 -8.52 5.83
C TYR A 73 -4.57 -9.38 4.78
N LYS A 74 -5.71 -8.90 4.25
CA LYS A 74 -6.47 -9.59 3.21
C LYS A 74 -5.97 -9.17 1.83
N GLU A 75 -4.93 -9.85 1.35
CA GLU A 75 -4.19 -9.50 0.14
C GLU A 75 -3.79 -10.76 -0.65
N LYS A 76 -3.84 -10.69 -1.98
CA LYS A 76 -3.22 -11.71 -2.84
C LYS A 76 -1.74 -11.37 -2.95
N LEU A 77 -0.88 -12.20 -2.38
CA LEU A 77 0.55 -11.92 -2.40
C LEU A 77 1.23 -12.63 -3.57
N VAL A 78 2.12 -11.91 -4.24
CA VAL A 78 2.97 -12.44 -5.31
C VAL A 78 4.41 -12.13 -4.98
N LEU A 79 5.20 -13.17 -4.75
CA LEU A 79 6.65 -13.06 -4.61
C LEU A 79 7.28 -13.41 -5.95
N ALA A 80 7.54 -12.39 -6.78
CA ALA A 80 8.18 -12.60 -8.07
C ALA A 80 9.52 -13.34 -7.91
N GLY A 81 9.82 -14.29 -8.79
CA GLY A 81 11.02 -15.13 -8.68
C GLY A 81 12.36 -14.37 -8.73
N SER A 82 12.35 -13.11 -9.18
CA SER A 82 13.50 -12.20 -9.10
C SER A 82 13.77 -11.68 -7.68
N LYS A 83 12.77 -11.69 -6.80
CA LYS A 83 12.88 -11.25 -5.40
C LYS A 83 13.52 -12.35 -4.55
N THR A 84 14.84 -12.45 -4.63
CA THR A 84 15.62 -13.45 -3.89
C THR A 84 15.92 -12.99 -2.46
N MET A 85 16.13 -13.96 -1.55
CA MET A 85 16.57 -13.71 -0.15
C MET A 85 15.56 -12.86 0.66
N VAL A 86 14.27 -13.17 0.56
CA VAL A 86 13.20 -12.49 1.31
C VAL A 86 12.77 -13.32 2.51
N HIS A 87 12.74 -12.71 3.70
CA HIS A 87 12.16 -13.30 4.90
C HIS A 87 10.87 -12.56 5.26
N LEU A 88 9.76 -13.27 5.43
CA LEU A 88 8.53 -12.73 6.02
C LEU A 88 8.50 -13.11 7.50
N VAL A 89 8.41 -12.13 8.39
CA VAL A 89 8.42 -12.35 9.85
C VAL A 89 7.24 -11.61 10.46
N GLY A 90 6.28 -12.36 11.01
CA GLY A 90 5.17 -11.76 11.76
C GLY A 90 5.60 -11.34 13.15
N GLU A 91 5.03 -10.23 13.65
CA GLU A 91 5.14 -9.79 15.04
C GLU A 91 4.60 -10.84 16.01
N ASP A 92 3.54 -11.55 15.60
CA ASP A 92 2.88 -12.56 16.43
C ASP A 92 2.25 -13.65 15.56
N ARG A 93 2.43 -14.91 16.00
CA ARG A 93 1.97 -16.09 15.25
C ARG A 93 0.45 -16.15 15.09
N ASP A 94 -0.29 -15.74 16.12
CA ASP A 94 -1.75 -15.89 16.18
C ASP A 94 -2.47 -14.58 15.80
N GLN A 95 -1.76 -13.45 15.80
CA GLN A 95 -2.33 -12.12 15.52
C GLN A 95 -1.82 -11.46 14.24
N THR A 96 -0.80 -12.00 13.58
CA THR A 96 -0.38 -11.55 12.23
C THR A 96 -0.91 -12.53 11.19
N ILE A 97 -2.04 -12.19 10.57
CA ILE A 97 -2.77 -13.08 9.66
C ILE A 97 -2.68 -12.55 8.23
N LEU A 98 -2.07 -13.34 7.34
CA LEU A 98 -2.09 -13.13 5.89
C LEU A 98 -3.18 -14.02 5.29
N THR A 99 -4.13 -13.45 4.57
CA THR A 99 -5.28 -14.20 4.07
C THR A 99 -5.74 -13.74 2.69
N TYR A 100 -6.35 -14.65 1.95
CA TYR A 100 -7.06 -14.34 0.70
C TYR A 100 -8.21 -15.33 0.51
N ASP A 101 -9.19 -14.97 -0.33
CA ASP A 101 -10.46 -15.71 -0.46
C ASP A 101 -10.67 -16.29 -1.87
N ASP A 102 -9.60 -16.75 -2.51
CA ASP A 102 -9.69 -17.51 -3.75
C ASP A 102 -9.98 -18.99 -3.50
N TYR A 103 -10.70 -19.59 -4.43
CA TYR A 103 -10.95 -21.02 -4.55
C TYR A 103 -10.92 -21.38 -6.04
N ASN A 104 -10.65 -22.64 -6.38
CA ASN A 104 -10.35 -23.06 -7.76
C ASN A 104 -11.34 -22.56 -8.83
N GLN A 105 -12.64 -22.54 -8.55
CA GLN A 105 -13.70 -22.15 -9.48
C GLN A 105 -14.05 -20.65 -9.43
N LYS A 106 -13.41 -19.87 -8.56
CA LYS A 106 -13.64 -18.42 -8.52
C LYS A 106 -13.30 -17.83 -9.89
N LYS A 107 -14.20 -16.99 -10.41
CA LYS A 107 -14.00 -16.37 -11.72
C LYS A 107 -13.12 -15.13 -11.58
N ASN A 108 -12.09 -15.04 -12.43
CA ASN A 108 -11.26 -13.85 -12.54
C ASN A 108 -12.02 -12.72 -13.27
N ARG A 109 -11.38 -11.56 -13.46
CA ARG A 109 -11.98 -10.40 -14.15
C ARG A 109 -12.37 -10.66 -15.61
N PHE A 110 -11.86 -11.74 -16.21
CA PHE A 110 -12.15 -12.17 -17.57
C PHE A 110 -13.21 -13.29 -17.63
N GLY A 111 -13.76 -13.71 -16.48
CA GLY A 111 -14.76 -14.77 -16.40
C GLY A 111 -14.19 -16.19 -16.38
N GLU A 112 -12.87 -16.35 -16.29
CA GLU A 112 -12.17 -17.64 -16.31
C GLU A 112 -11.95 -18.15 -14.88
N GLU A 113 -11.85 -19.46 -14.71
CA GLU A 113 -11.53 -20.05 -13.39
C GLU A 113 -10.07 -19.77 -13.01
N VAL A 114 -9.84 -19.38 -11.76
CA VAL A 114 -8.46 -19.17 -11.25
C VAL A 114 -7.65 -20.47 -11.17
N GLY A 115 -8.32 -21.63 -11.06
CA GLY A 115 -7.69 -22.94 -10.94
C GLY A 115 -7.01 -23.19 -9.59
N THR A 116 -6.48 -24.39 -9.38
CA THR A 116 -5.87 -24.80 -8.11
C THR A 116 -4.65 -23.94 -7.75
N SER A 117 -3.67 -23.85 -8.64
CA SER A 117 -2.46 -23.04 -8.39
C SER A 117 -2.79 -21.56 -8.26
N GLY A 118 -3.71 -21.05 -9.08
CA GLY A 118 -4.15 -19.67 -9.00
C GLY A 118 -5.01 -19.36 -7.77
N SER A 119 -5.42 -20.35 -6.98
CA SER A 119 -6.18 -20.13 -5.74
C SER A 119 -5.31 -19.97 -4.47
N SER A 120 -3.99 -20.11 -4.57
CA SER A 120 -3.10 -19.89 -3.42
C SER A 120 -3.21 -18.46 -2.88
N SER A 121 -3.09 -18.25 -1.58
CA SER A 121 -3.07 -16.89 -1.01
C SER A 121 -1.75 -16.16 -1.31
N ILE A 122 -0.67 -16.94 -1.47
CA ILE A 122 0.67 -16.48 -1.81
C ILE A 122 1.16 -17.32 -3.00
N TYR A 123 1.66 -16.66 -4.03
CA TYR A 123 2.21 -17.27 -5.24
C TYR A 123 3.68 -16.93 -5.41
#